data_AF-A0A5N9CCL1-F1
#
_entry.id   AF-A0A5N9CCL1-F1
#
_cell.length_a   1.000
_cell.length_b   1.000
_cell.length_c   1.000
_cell.angle_alpha   90.00
_cell.angle_beta   90.00
_cell.angle_gamma   90.00
#
_symmetry.space_group_name_H-M   'P 1'
#
loop_
_entity.id
_entity.type
_entity.pdbx_description
1 polymer ?
#
loop_
_entity_poly.entity_id
_entity_poly.type
_entity_poly.pdbx_seq_one_letter_code
_entity_poly.pdbx_strand_id
1 'polypeptide(L)' 'MGTNYQNERVYGARVSDAWKYRGLKTVILENKHIRIQILSDKGADISSFVHKATDTEFMFKTPWG' A
#
# COMPACT_ATOMS: atom_id res chain seq x y z
N MET A 1 1.01 -8.90 31.17
CA MET A 1 0.11 -8.75 30.00
C MET A 1 0.69 -7.65 29.14
N GLY A 2 1.54 -8.00 28.18
CA GLY A 2 2.38 -7.04 27.47
C GLY A 2 1.56 -6.19 26.51
N THR A 3 1.48 -4.89 26.77
CA THR A 3 1.04 -3.91 25.79
C THR A 3 2.12 -3.77 24.72
N ASN A 4 2.08 -4.64 23.71
CA ASN A 4 2.89 -4.52 22.49
C ASN A 4 2.39 -3.33 21.65
N TYR A 5 2.54 -2.11 22.16
CA TYR A 5 2.51 -0.93 21.30
C TYR A 5 3.85 -0.91 20.57
N GLN A 6 3.88 -1.55 19.40
CA GLN A 6 4.96 -1.37 18.44
C GLN A 6 5.03 0.13 18.15
N ASN A 7 6.23 0.68 18.29
CA ASN A 7 6.53 2.08 18.11
C ASN A 7 6.42 2.38 16.60
N GLU A 8 5.20 2.54 16.08
CA GLU A 8 4.92 2.76 14.65
C GLU A 8 5.51 4.10 14.22
N ARG A 9 6.77 4.05 13.79
CA ARG A 9 7.47 5.18 13.19
C ARG A 9 6.96 5.37 11.77
N VAL A 10 5.94 6.20 11.61
CA VAL A 10 5.49 6.69 10.30
C VAL A 10 6.41 7.83 9.84
N TYR A 11 7.71 7.56 9.65
CA TYR A 11 8.64 8.60 9.20
C TYR A 11 8.38 8.96 7.73
N GLY A 12 7.68 10.08 7.52
CA GLY A 12 7.45 10.64 6.19
C GLY A 12 6.55 9.82 5.28
N ALA A 13 5.74 8.89 5.83
CA ALA A 13 4.73 8.22 5.03
C ALA A 13 3.54 9.17 4.79
N ARG A 14 3.06 9.21 3.55
CA ARG A 14 1.88 9.94 3.12
C ARG A 14 0.79 8.95 2.75
N VAL A 15 -0.43 9.28 3.14
CA VAL A 15 -1.64 8.50 2.85
C VAL A 15 -2.46 9.30 1.85
N SER A 16 -2.91 8.65 0.79
CA SER A 16 -3.84 9.23 -0.19
C SER A 16 -5.01 8.28 -0.39
N ASP A 17 -6.20 8.68 0.04
CA ASP A 17 -7.45 7.90 0.01
C ASP A 17 -8.44 8.39 -1.06
N ALA A 18 -8.16 9.51 -1.73
CA ALA A 18 -8.99 10.08 -2.79
C ALA A 18 -8.93 9.31 -4.13
N TRP A 19 -8.36 8.11 -4.15
CA TRP A 19 -8.09 7.36 -5.37
C TRP A 19 -9.12 6.24 -5.59
N LYS A 20 -9.36 5.92 -6.85
CA LYS A 20 -10.13 4.74 -7.25
C LYS A 20 -9.36 3.91 -8.27
N TYR A 21 -9.34 2.60 -8.10
CA TYR A 21 -8.78 1.64 -9.04
C TYR A 21 -9.88 0.70 -9.54
N ARG A 22 -10.14 0.70 -10.85
CA ARG A 22 -11.23 -0.07 -11.47
C ARG A 22 -12.60 0.12 -10.78
N GLY A 23 -12.87 1.34 -10.33
CA GLY A 23 -14.11 1.70 -9.61
C GLY A 23 -14.09 1.45 -8.10
N LEU A 24 -13.13 0.68 -7.58
CA LEU A 24 -12.96 0.40 -6.15
C LEU A 24 -12.17 1.52 -5.48
N LYS A 25 -12.58 1.92 -4.27
CA LYS A 25 -11.79 2.83 -3.45
C LYS A 25 -10.44 2.22 -3.13
N THR A 26 -9.39 3.03 -3.26
CA THR A 26 -8.04 2.60 -2.98
C THR A 26 -7.33 3.63 -2.12
N VAL A 27 -6.50 3.11 -1.20
CA VAL A 27 -5.60 3.90 -0.38
C VAL A 27 -4.19 3.65 -0.87
N ILE A 28 -3.48 4.73 -1.18
CA ILE A 28 -2.07 4.68 -1.52
C ILE A 28 -1.28 5.13 -0.29
N LEU A 29 -0.38 4.27 0.16
CA LEU A 29 0.59 4.57 1.20
C LEU A 29 1.95 4.72 0.51
N GLU A 30 2.61 5.85 0.71
CA GLU A 30 3.93 6.05 0.12
C GLU A 30 4.91 6.72 1.07
N ASN A 31 6.19 6.40 0.90
CA ASN A 31 7.29 7.10 1.53
C ASN A 31 8.46 7.23 0.53
N LYS A 32 9.66 7.55 1.00
CA LYS A 32 10.86 7.66 0.14
C LYS A 32 11.27 6.34 -0.53
N HIS A 33 11.01 5.20 0.10
CA HIS A 33 11.52 3.90 -0.33
C HIS A 33 10.49 3.03 -1.03
N ILE A 34 9.23 3.11 -0.62
CA ILE A 34 8.17 2.21 -1.06
C ILE A 34 6.89 2.96 -1.38
N ARG A 35 6.07 2.33 -2.23
CA ARG A 35 4.68 2.71 -2.49
C ARG A 35 3.82 1.46 -2.46
N ILE A 36 2.74 1.50 -1.70
CA ILE A 36 1.77 0.42 -1.55
C ILE A 36 0.41 0.94 -1.98
N GLN A 37 -0.31 0.17 -2.81
CA GLN A 37 -1.69 0.44 -3.19
C GLN A 37 -2.61 -0.63 -2.62
N ILE A 38 -3.54 -0.19 -1.79
CA ILE A 38 -4.48 -1.04 -1.06
C ILE A 38 -5.89 -0.83 -1.61
N LEU A 39 -6.61 -1.89 -1.94
CA LEU A 39 -8.00 -1.84 -2.37
C LEU A 39 -8.91 -1.98 -1.15
N SER A 40 -9.32 -0.85 -0.58
CA SER A 40 -10.12 -0.81 0.66
C SER A 40 -11.46 -1.52 0.50
N ASP A 41 -12.11 -1.39 -0.67
CA ASP A 41 -13.40 -2.03 -0.94
C ASP A 41 -13.28 -3.55 -1.18
N LYS A 42 -12.06 -4.07 -1.38
CA LYS A 42 -11.77 -5.50 -1.59
C LYS A 42 -11.09 -6.11 -0.36
N GLY A 43 -11.60 -5.82 0.83
CA GLY A 43 -11.05 -6.37 2.09
C GLY A 43 -9.64 -5.89 2.42
N ALA A 44 -9.26 -4.69 1.97
CA ALA A 44 -7.90 -4.15 2.09
C ALA A 44 -6.81 -5.02 1.42
N ASP A 45 -7.15 -5.65 0.29
CA ASP A 45 -6.20 -6.39 -0.53
C ASP A 45 -5.09 -5.47 -1.10
N ILE A 46 -3.84 -5.91 -1.01
CA ILE A 46 -2.69 -5.15 -1.54
C ILE A 46 -2.57 -5.46 -3.02
N SER A 47 -2.85 -4.46 -3.86
CA SER A 47 -2.82 -4.61 -5.32
C SER A 47 -1.46 -4.33 -5.95
N SER A 48 -0.62 -3.53 -5.27
CA SER A 48 0.72 -3.17 -5.75
C SER A 48 1.61 -2.82 -4.56
N PHE A 49 2.84 -3.31 -4.60
CA PHE A 49 3.91 -3.01 -3.67
C PHE A 49 5.17 -2.76 -4.50
N VAL A 50 5.53 -1.49 -4.63
CA VAL A 50 6.68 -1.05 -5.40
C VAL A 50 7.81 -0.60 -4.49
N HIS A 51 9.01 -1.11 -4.75
CA HIS A 51 10.24 -0.55 -4.22
C HIS A 51 10.77 0.53 -5.17
N LYS A 52 10.72 1.80 -4.72
CA LYS A 52 11.02 2.96 -5.56
C LYS A 52 12.47 2.98 -6.06
N ALA A 53 13.42 2.50 -5.27
CA ALA A 53 14.84 2.57 -5.64
C ALA A 53 15.25 1.64 -6.78
N THR A 54 14.55 0.51 -6.94
CA THR A 54 14.82 -0.49 -7.99
C THR A 54 13.66 -0.66 -8.96
N ASP A 55 12.62 0.18 -8.84
CA ASP A 55 11.36 0.11 -9.58
C ASP A 55 10.76 -1.31 -9.63
N THR A 56 10.93 -2.06 -8.55
CA THR A 56 10.55 -3.48 -8.48
C THR A 56 9.15 -3.61 -7.90
N GLU A 57 8.27 -4.27 -8.65
CA GLU A 57 6.93 -4.66 -8.20
C GLU A 57 7.02 -6.05 -7.54
N PHE A 58 6.72 -6.13 -6.25
CA PHE A 58 6.74 -7.40 -5.51
C PHE A 58 5.44 -8.19 -5.65
N MET A 59 4.34 -7.54 -6.05
CA MET A 59 3.06 -8.22 -6.19
C MET A 59 3.01 -9.00 -7.51
N PHE A 60 2.66 -10.27 -7.41
CA PHE A 60 2.33 -11.06 -8.59
C PHE A 60 1.02 -10.56 -9.21
N LYS A 61 1.09 -10.15 -10.48
CA LYS A 61 -0.08 -9.70 -11.24
C LYS A 61 -0.48 -10.80 -12.22
N THR A 62 -1.67 -11.35 -12.05
CA THR A 62 -2.22 -12.21 -13.10
C THR A 62 -2.61 -11.32 -14.30
N PRO A 63 -2.62 -11.84 -15.54
CA PRO A 63 -2.93 -11.05 -16.73
C PRO A 63 -4.34 -10.42 -16.70
N TRP A 64 -5.24 -10.94 -15.86
CA TRP A 64 -6.65 -10.54 -15.78
C TRP A 64 -6.99 -9.80 -14.48
N GLY A 65 -6.06 -9.78 -13.51
CA GLY A 65 -6.29 -9.31 -12.14
C GLY A 65 -6.49 -10.50 -11.21
#